data_AF-A0A5D0X0Q2-F1
#
_entry.id   AF-A0A5D0X0Q2-F1
#
_cell.length_a   1.000
_cell.length_b   1.000
_cell.length_c   1.000
_cell.angle_alpha   90.00
_cell.angle_beta   90.00
_cell.angle_gamma   90.00
#
_symmetry.space_group_name_H-M   'P 1'
#
loop_
_entity.id
_entity.type
_entity.pdbx_description
1 polymer ?
#
loop_
_entity_poly.entity_id
_entity_poly.type
_entity_poly.pdbx_seq_one_letter_code
_entity_poly.pdbx_strand_id
1 'polypeptide(L)'
;MRLRASAFLLPLLGALGAVVAPGLAEAGAPTIPEAFQGHWEEERRFCASPTDATLTLSASALKGWEATGAVTEVEDVGPRAIVITATFDGEGQTWTSSDRYELSSDGSTLTTTNEKFTFQRFRCPKG
;
A
#
# COMPACT_ATOMS: atom_id res chain seq x y z
N MET A 1 66.62 24.95 -40.69
CA MET A 1 65.80 25.44 -41.81
C MET A 1 64.35 25.39 -41.37
N ARG A 2 63.65 26.53 -41.33
CA ARG A 2 62.23 26.64 -40.94
C ARG A 2 61.37 26.15 -42.11
N LEU A 3 60.30 25.41 -41.86
CA LEU A 3 59.06 25.52 -42.65
C LEU A 3 57.86 25.26 -41.73
N ARG A 4 56.95 26.23 -41.68
CA ARG A 4 55.65 26.16 -41.03
C ARG A 4 54.66 25.42 -41.93
N ALA A 5 53.73 24.67 -41.34
CA ALA A 5 52.44 24.39 -41.96
C ALA A 5 51.35 24.40 -40.88
N SER A 6 50.31 25.19 -41.15
CA SER A 6 49.18 25.48 -40.28
C SER A 6 48.05 24.45 -40.40
N ALA A 7 47.29 24.34 -39.31
CA ALA A 7 45.83 24.15 -39.20
C ALA A 7 45.15 23.03 -40.01
N PHE A 8 44.38 22.18 -39.31
CA PHE A 8 42.92 22.12 -39.45
C PHE A 8 42.37 21.26 -38.30
N LEU A 9 41.86 21.93 -37.27
CA LEU A 9 40.98 21.32 -36.26
C LEU A 9 39.58 21.25 -36.89
N LEU A 10 39.12 20.04 -37.22
CA LEU A 10 37.71 19.76 -37.48
C LEU A 10 37.04 19.44 -36.15
N PRO A 11 36.05 20.22 -35.68
CA PRO A 11 35.19 19.75 -34.61
C PRO A 11 34.16 18.80 -35.21
N LEU A 12 34.23 17.52 -34.84
CA LEU A 12 33.11 16.60 -34.97
C LEU A 12 32.05 17.04 -33.94
N LEU A 13 31.08 17.84 -34.37
CA LEU A 13 29.82 17.98 -33.64
C LEU A 13 29.06 16.64 -33.76
N GLY A 14 29.24 15.78 -32.77
CA GLY A 14 28.31 14.68 -32.53
C GLY A 14 26.99 15.25 -32.03
N ALA A 15 25.94 15.14 -32.84
CA ALA A 15 24.59 15.49 -32.45
C ALA A 15 24.17 14.59 -31.26
N LEU A 16 23.95 15.21 -30.10
CA LEU A 16 23.29 14.58 -28.95
C LEU A 16 21.82 14.34 -29.32
N GLY A 17 21.51 13.13 -29.78
CA GLY A 17 20.14 12.65 -29.85
C GLY A 17 19.57 12.61 -28.43
N ALA A 18 18.56 13.43 -28.16
CA ALA A 18 17.82 13.37 -26.91
C ALA A 18 17.15 12.01 -26.79
N VAL A 19 17.65 11.17 -25.87
CA VAL A 19 16.94 9.98 -25.42
C VAL A 19 15.73 10.48 -24.63
N VAL A 20 14.55 10.40 -25.23
CA VAL A 20 13.30 10.65 -24.51
C VAL A 20 13.06 9.42 -23.63
N ALA A 21 13.42 9.50 -22.36
CA ALA A 21 13.03 8.48 -21.39
C ALA A 21 11.49 8.47 -21.30
N PRO A 22 10.81 7.31 -21.38
CA PRO A 22 9.39 7.25 -21.10
C PRO A 22 9.18 7.70 -19.65
N GLY A 23 8.31 8.70 -19.47
CA GLY A 23 7.92 9.17 -18.14
C GLY A 23 7.36 8.02 -17.33
N LEU A 24 7.87 7.84 -16.12
CA LEU A 24 7.22 7.01 -15.10
C LEU A 24 5.82 7.59 -14.93
N ALA A 25 4.79 6.85 -15.36
CA ALA A 25 3.43 7.17 -15.00
C ALA A 25 3.40 7.21 -13.47
N GLU A 26 2.96 8.34 -12.91
CA GLU A 26 2.76 8.48 -11.48
C GLU A 26 1.65 7.49 -11.10
N ALA A 27 2.03 6.32 -10.62
CA ALA A 27 1.10 5.36 -10.08
C ALA A 27 0.35 6.06 -8.95
N GLY A 28 -0.98 6.12 -9.05
CA GLY A 28 -1.81 6.71 -8.00
C GLY A 28 -1.52 6.06 -6.65
N ALA A 29 -1.81 6.78 -5.56
CA ALA A 29 -1.61 6.24 -4.22
C ALA A 29 -2.36 4.90 -4.06
N PRO A 30 -1.74 3.90 -3.41
CA PRO A 30 -2.37 2.61 -3.18
C PRO A 30 -3.66 2.81 -2.38
N THR A 31 -4.74 2.17 -2.81
CA THR A 31 -6.06 2.35 -2.23
C THR A 31 -6.67 0.99 -1.90
N ILE A 32 -7.11 0.81 -0.64
CA ILE A 32 -7.87 -0.37 -0.22
C ILE A 32 -9.24 -0.35 -0.92
N PRO A 33 -9.67 -1.42 -1.62
CA PRO A 33 -10.96 -1.45 -2.30
C PRO A 33 -12.14 -1.23 -1.34
N GLU A 34 -13.17 -0.52 -1.79
CA GLU A 34 -14.34 -0.16 -0.96
C GLU A 34 -15.00 -1.36 -0.27
N ALA A 35 -14.96 -2.54 -0.90
CA ALA A 35 -15.50 -3.76 -0.33
C ALA A 35 -14.82 -4.15 1.01
N PHE A 36 -13.55 -3.81 1.23
CA PHE A 36 -12.83 -4.09 2.47
C PHE A 36 -12.94 -2.96 3.49
N GLN A 37 -13.20 -1.74 3.03
CA GLN A 37 -13.32 -0.58 3.90
C GLN A 37 -14.49 -0.73 4.88
N GLY A 38 -14.32 -0.17 6.08
CA GLY A 38 -15.30 -0.20 7.15
C GLY A 38 -14.70 -0.50 8.52
N HIS A 39 -15.58 -0.59 9.51
CA HIS A 39 -15.26 -0.95 10.88
C HIS A 39 -15.56 -2.43 11.12
N TRP A 40 -14.61 -3.11 11.75
CA TRP A 40 -14.57 -4.54 11.95
C TRP A 40 -14.25 -4.84 13.43
N GLU A 41 -15.01 -5.75 14.03
CA GLU A 41 -14.85 -6.16 15.43
C GLU A 41 -14.82 -7.68 15.56
N GLU A 42 -14.26 -8.20 16.65
CA GLU A 42 -14.23 -9.65 16.91
C GLU A 42 -15.63 -10.28 17.05
N GLU A 43 -16.64 -9.49 17.43
CA GLU A 43 -18.05 -9.86 17.40
C GLU A 43 -18.93 -8.64 17.11
N ARG A 44 -20.06 -8.85 16.43
CA ARG A 44 -20.98 -7.73 16.08
C ARG A 44 -21.50 -6.95 17.29
N ARG A 45 -21.60 -7.58 18.46
CA ARG A 45 -22.05 -6.90 19.70
C ARG A 45 -21.08 -5.80 20.15
N PHE A 46 -19.82 -5.88 19.74
CA PHE A 46 -18.78 -4.91 20.11
C PHE A 46 -18.74 -3.69 19.18
N CYS A 47 -19.55 -3.65 18.13
CA CYS A 47 -19.63 -2.46 17.27
C CYS A 47 -20.06 -1.19 18.02
N ALA A 48 -20.83 -1.33 19.10
CA ALA A 48 -21.23 -0.21 19.96
C ALA A 48 -20.23 0.09 21.11
N SER A 49 -19.28 -0.82 21.35
CA SER A 49 -18.27 -0.71 22.41
C SER A 49 -17.02 -1.46 21.95
N PRO A 50 -16.14 -0.79 21.15
CA PRO A 50 -14.98 -1.41 20.53
C PRO A 50 -14.07 -2.12 21.53
N THR A 51 -13.42 -3.17 21.05
CA THR A 51 -12.45 -3.99 21.81
C THR A 51 -11.03 -3.71 21.34
N ASP A 52 -10.04 -4.31 22.01
CA ASP A 52 -8.65 -4.29 21.55
C ASP A 52 -8.49 -4.92 20.15
N ALA A 53 -9.44 -5.78 19.76
CA ALA A 53 -9.48 -6.39 18.43
C ALA A 53 -10.03 -5.45 17.34
N THR A 54 -10.41 -4.21 17.65
CA THR A 54 -10.98 -3.28 16.67
C THR A 54 -10.09 -3.08 15.44
N LEU A 55 -10.70 -2.94 14.27
CA LEU A 55 -10.00 -2.58 13.05
C LEU A 55 -10.90 -1.69 12.18
N THR A 56 -10.41 -0.51 11.83
CA THR A 56 -11.00 0.32 10.77
C THR A 56 -10.10 0.31 9.55
N LEU A 57 -10.63 -0.14 8.41
CA LEU A 57 -10.00 -0.04 7.10
C LEU A 57 -10.58 1.17 6.37
N SER A 58 -9.75 2.18 6.11
CA SER A 58 -10.07 3.31 5.22
C SER A 58 -9.37 3.12 3.88
N ALA A 59 -9.54 4.05 2.94
CA ALA A 59 -8.87 3.99 1.64
C ALA A 59 -7.33 3.86 1.75
N SER A 60 -6.70 4.55 2.71
CA SER A 60 -5.25 4.69 2.78
C SER A 60 -4.64 4.36 4.15
N ALA A 61 -5.43 3.85 5.10
CA ALA A 61 -4.96 3.53 6.43
C ALA A 61 -5.73 2.40 7.10
N LEU A 62 -5.03 1.68 7.97
CA LEU A 62 -5.55 0.71 8.92
C LEU A 62 -5.45 1.34 10.31
N LYS A 63 -6.54 1.34 11.08
CA LYS A 63 -6.54 1.82 12.46
C LYS A 63 -6.99 0.70 13.39
N GLY A 64 -6.06 0.21 14.20
CA GLY A 64 -6.36 -0.69 15.31
C GLY A 64 -6.47 0.07 16.63
N TRP A 65 -6.51 -0.67 17.73
CA TRP A 65 -6.48 -0.10 19.08
C TRP A 65 -5.13 0.56 19.42
N GLU A 66 -4.03 -0.17 19.17
CA GLU A 66 -2.68 0.19 19.64
C GLU A 66 -1.86 0.95 18.59
N ALA A 67 -2.24 0.86 17.32
CA ALA A 67 -1.45 1.34 16.21
C ALA A 67 -2.28 1.80 15.01
N THR A 68 -1.70 2.71 14.23
CA THR A 68 -2.23 3.12 12.93
C THR A 68 -1.21 2.81 11.85
N GLY A 69 -1.64 2.12 10.80
CA GLY A 69 -0.84 1.78 9.62
C GLY A 69 -1.19 2.65 8.42
N ALA A 70 -0.20 3.35 7.85
CA ALA A 70 -0.33 4.00 6.55
C ALA A 70 -0.11 2.98 5.43
N VAL A 71 -1.06 2.86 4.51
CA VAL A 71 -1.01 1.90 3.39
C VAL A 71 0.09 2.33 2.41
N THR A 72 0.99 1.41 2.10
CA THR A 72 2.08 1.60 1.13
C THR A 72 1.94 0.72 -0.10
N GLU A 73 1.15 -0.35 -0.02
CA GLU A 73 0.86 -1.24 -1.15
C GLU A 73 -0.47 -1.98 -0.94
N VAL A 74 -1.17 -2.25 -2.04
CA VAL A 74 -2.35 -3.13 -2.06
C VAL A 74 -2.23 -4.04 -3.28
N GLU A 75 -2.21 -5.35 -3.04
CA GLU A 75 -2.17 -6.37 -4.10
C GLU A 75 -3.50 -7.11 -4.17
N ASP A 76 -4.13 -7.15 -5.35
CA ASP A 76 -5.29 -7.99 -5.61
C ASP A 76 -4.84 -9.44 -5.86
N VAL A 77 -5.12 -10.32 -4.89
CA VAL A 77 -4.69 -11.73 -4.90
C VAL A 77 -5.86 -12.71 -5.05
N GLY A 78 -7.04 -12.19 -5.38
CA GLY A 78 -8.24 -12.99 -5.68
C GLY A 78 -9.51 -12.15 -5.65
N PRO A 79 -10.66 -12.73 -6.05
CA PRO A 79 -11.92 -12.00 -6.20
C PRO A 79 -12.48 -11.40 -4.89
N ARG A 80 -11.97 -11.85 -3.73
CA ARG A 80 -12.35 -11.37 -2.39
C ARG A 80 -11.16 -11.29 -1.45
N ALA A 81 -9.94 -11.24 -1.99
CA ALA A 81 -8.74 -11.23 -1.18
C ALA A 81 -7.72 -10.24 -1.69
N ILE A 82 -7.17 -9.48 -0.74
CA ILE A 82 -6.08 -8.54 -0.97
C ILE A 82 -4.94 -8.82 -0.01
N VAL A 83 -3.73 -8.42 -0.38
CA VAL A 83 -2.63 -8.23 0.57
C VAL A 83 -2.45 -6.73 0.75
N ILE A 84 -2.39 -6.28 2.01
CA ILE A 84 -2.11 -4.88 2.32
C ILE A 84 -0.76 -4.81 3.01
N THR A 85 0.16 -4.03 2.42
CA THR A 85 1.39 -3.62 3.09
C THR A 85 1.20 -2.23 3.69
N ALA A 86 1.54 -2.07 4.96
CA ALA A 86 1.43 -0.81 5.67
C ALA A 86 2.58 -0.58 6.63
N THR A 87 2.95 0.69 6.81
CA THR A 87 3.87 1.14 7.86
C THR A 87 3.07 1.60 9.06
N PHE A 88 3.18 0.87 10.15
CA PHE A 88 2.51 1.12 11.42
C PHE A 88 3.34 1.99 12.35
N ASP A 89 2.65 2.85 13.10
CA ASP A 89 3.16 3.58 14.24
C ASP A 89 2.25 3.32 15.44
N GLY A 90 2.84 2.90 16.56
CA GLY A 90 2.12 2.51 17.78
C GLY A 90 3.09 2.17 18.91
N GLU A 91 2.70 2.46 20.15
CA GLU A 91 3.49 2.14 21.37
C GLU A 91 4.96 2.63 21.35
N GLY A 92 5.25 3.68 20.59
CA GLY A 92 6.61 4.21 20.45
C GLY A 92 7.50 3.38 19.51
N GLN A 93 6.93 2.54 18.67
CA GLN A 93 7.62 1.76 17.64
C GLN A 93 7.01 2.04 16.26
N THR A 94 7.85 1.90 15.24
CA THR A 94 7.44 1.92 13.84
C THR A 94 7.85 0.60 13.19
N TRP A 95 6.95 -0.05 12.47
CA TRP A 95 7.24 -1.30 11.76
C TRP A 95 6.41 -1.40 10.47
N THR A 96 6.83 -2.26 9.55
CA THR A 96 6.07 -2.58 8.34
C THR A 96 5.49 -3.99 8.48
N SER A 97 4.22 -4.16 8.10
CA SER A 97 3.57 -5.47 7.98
C SER A 97 2.96 -5.63 6.59
N SER A 98 2.89 -6.86 6.11
CA SER A 98 2.17 -7.25 4.91
C SER A 98 1.27 -8.44 5.25
N ASP A 99 -0.03 -8.19 5.33
CA ASP A 99 -1.01 -9.17 5.81
C ASP A 99 -2.08 -9.43 4.73
N ARG A 100 -2.56 -10.67 4.65
CA ARG A 100 -3.66 -11.04 3.76
C ARG A 100 -5.00 -10.74 4.42
N TYR A 101 -5.91 -10.15 3.67
CA TYR A 101 -7.28 -9.86 4.06
C TYR A 101 -8.24 -10.54 3.09
N GLU A 102 -9.15 -11.38 3.61
CA GLU A 102 -10.11 -12.12 2.80
C GLU A 102 -11.53 -11.92 3.31
N LEU A 103 -12.43 -11.54 2.38
CA LEU A 103 -13.85 -11.41 2.65
C LEU A 103 -14.58 -12.74 2.43
N SER A 104 -15.47 -13.04 3.37
CA SER A 104 -16.58 -14.00 3.16
C SER A 104 -17.41 -13.64 1.92
N SER A 105 -18.19 -14.60 1.42
CA SER A 105 -19.00 -14.43 0.21
C SER A 105 -20.03 -13.30 0.30
N ASP A 106 -20.55 -13.01 1.49
CA ASP A 106 -21.48 -11.92 1.76
C ASP A 106 -20.79 -10.62 2.24
N GLY A 107 -19.45 -10.63 2.34
CA GLY A 107 -18.65 -9.50 2.80
C GLY A 107 -18.86 -9.13 4.27
N SER A 108 -19.53 -9.96 5.08
CA SER A 108 -19.86 -9.67 6.47
C SER A 108 -18.77 -10.09 7.47
N THR A 109 -17.87 -10.97 7.04
CA THR A 109 -16.67 -11.40 7.78
C THR A 109 -15.41 -11.07 6.99
N LEU A 110 -14.41 -10.55 7.70
CA LEU A 110 -13.04 -10.29 7.23
C LEU A 110 -12.08 -11.21 7.98
N THR A 111 -11.33 -12.02 7.25
CA THR A 111 -10.26 -12.86 7.81
C THR A 111 -8.92 -12.21 7.52
N THR A 112 -8.15 -11.90 8.56
CA THR A 112 -6.76 -11.46 8.45
C THR A 112 -5.84 -12.65 8.71
N THR A 113 -4.87 -12.88 7.83
CA THR A 113 -3.88 -13.94 7.99
C THR A 113 -2.47 -13.38 7.77
N ASN A 114 -1.57 -13.72 8.68
CA ASN A 114 -0.14 -13.51 8.54
C ASN A 114 0.64 -14.72 9.06
N GLU A 115 1.95 -14.59 9.19
CA GLU A 115 2.83 -15.69 9.61
C GLU A 115 2.54 -16.21 11.04
N LYS A 116 1.90 -15.39 11.90
CA LYS A 116 1.70 -15.69 13.33
C LYS A 116 0.27 -16.11 13.65
N PHE A 117 -0.71 -15.53 12.95
CA PHE A 117 -2.11 -15.73 13.28
C PHE A 117 -3.02 -15.73 12.06
N THR A 118 -4.19 -16.31 12.27
CA THR A 118 -5.39 -16.07 11.45
C THR A 118 -6.48 -15.61 12.40
N PHE A 119 -7.11 -14.47 12.09
CA PHE A 119 -8.10 -13.84 12.95
C PHE A 119 -9.31 -13.37 12.14
N GLN A 120 -10.51 -13.61 12.64
CA GLN A 120 -11.75 -13.20 11.99
C GLN A 120 -12.37 -12.01 12.72
N ARG A 121 -12.87 -11.07 11.93
CA ARG A 121 -13.67 -9.94 12.40
C ARG A 121 -14.97 -9.87 11.61
N PHE A 122 -15.98 -9.26 12.20
CA PHE A 122 -17.30 -9.06 11.64
C PHE A 122 -17.52 -7.60 11.34
N ARG A 123 -18.16 -7.34 10.20
CA ARG A 123 -18.47 -6.00 9.75
C ARG A 123 -19.47 -5.34 10.69
N CYS A 124 -19.14 -4.15 11.14
CA CYS A 124 -20.06 -3.30 11.87
C CYS A 124 -21.03 -2.57 10.93
N PRO A 125 -22.28 -2.33 11.37
CA PRO A 125 -23.21 -1.49 10.63
C PRO A 125 -22.60 -0.10 10.38
N LYS A 126 -22.92 0.49 9.23
CA LYS A 126 -22.65 1.92 9.01
C LYS A 126 -23.55 2.70 9.97
N GLY A 127 -22.98 3.69 10.68
CA GLY A 127 -23.70 4.60 11.56
C GLY A 127 -24.66 5.52 10.81
#